data_AF-A0A0Q5LXE3-F1
#
_entry.id   AF-A0A0Q5LXE3-F1
#
_cell.length_a   1.000
_cell.length_b   1.000
_cell.length_c   1.000
_cell.angle_alpha   90.00
_cell.angle_beta   90.00
_cell.angle_gamma   90.00
#
_symmetry.space_group_name_H-M   'P 1'
#
loop_
_entity.id
_entity.type
_entity.pdbx_description
1 polymer ?
#
loop_
_entity_poly.entity_id
_entity_poly.type
_entity_poly.pdbx_seq_one_letter_code
_entity_poly.pdbx_strand_id
1 'polypeptide(L)'
;MTDQRPQYGEIATLDEQRRAAGLPPLGEVPTADVGAPSSRPAQTGSAPTGSAAARPRPVDRFVTIALLAYGLVNVVMTGLSYLDFSTAMNQMMSVLGVDGEFTNFAQGRTWGTIAAIVLVVGWSLTAFFSIHRLRTGKRSWWVPLAGAAITLLVASVCASIPLMNDPAFIDFVAKTAGQ
;
A
#
# COMPACT_ATOMS: atom_id res chain seq x y z
N MET A 1 -5.14 -62.58 5.44
CA MET A 1 -5.24 -61.13 5.74
C MET A 1 -6.55 -60.90 6.45
N THR A 2 -6.52 -60.84 7.78
CA THR A 2 -7.70 -60.50 8.60
C THR A 2 -7.83 -58.97 8.59
N ASP A 3 -8.79 -58.45 7.83
CA ASP A 3 -9.09 -57.02 7.70
C ASP A 3 -9.81 -56.54 8.97
N GLN A 4 -9.05 -56.35 10.04
CA GLN A 4 -9.55 -55.87 11.33
C GLN A 4 -9.50 -54.35 11.32
N ARG A 5 -10.55 -53.73 10.79
CA ARG A 5 -10.71 -52.27 10.83
C ARG A 5 -11.10 -51.85 12.25
N PRO A 6 -10.50 -50.79 12.81
CA PRO A 6 -10.82 -50.31 14.15
C PRO A 6 -12.31 -49.92 14.26
N GLN A 7 -12.93 -50.28 15.39
CA GLN A 7 -14.33 -49.93 15.66
C GLN A 7 -14.47 -48.43 15.94
N TYR A 8 -15.61 -47.85 15.56
CA TYR A 8 -15.88 -46.41 15.69
C TYR A 8 -15.78 -45.97 17.15
N GLY A 9 -14.85 -45.06 17.45
CA GLY A 9 -14.59 -44.52 18.79
C GLY A 9 -13.24 -44.91 19.41
N GLU A 10 -12.49 -45.82 18.80
CA GLU A 10 -11.13 -46.16 19.24
C GLU A 10 -10.11 -45.20 18.61
N ILE A 11 -9.22 -44.62 19.43
CA ILE A 11 -8.21 -43.69 18.94
C ILE A 11 -7.18 -44.52 18.14
N ALA A 12 -6.97 -44.16 16.87
CA ALA A 12 -5.98 -44.81 16.02
C ALA A 12 -4.62 -44.86 16.74
N THR A 13 -3.98 -46.03 16.68
CA THR A 13 -2.67 -46.20 17.31
C THR A 13 -1.66 -45.22 16.72
N LEU A 14 -0.64 -44.85 17.51
CA LEU A 14 0.32 -43.84 17.10
C LEU A 14 1.10 -44.27 15.83
N ASP A 15 1.26 -45.59 15.63
CA ASP A 15 1.85 -46.16 14.43
C ASP A 15 0.92 -46.10 13.21
N GLU A 16 -0.40 -46.30 13.39
CA GLU A 16 -1.38 -46.13 12.32
C GLU A 16 -1.53 -44.67 11.89
N GLN A 17 -1.50 -43.74 12.84
CA GLN A 17 -1.50 -42.30 12.54
C GLN A 17 -0.26 -41.92 11.71
N ARG A 18 0.91 -42.47 12.05
CA ARG A 18 2.15 -42.24 11.29
C ARG A 18 2.08 -42.84 9.89
N ARG A 19 1.55 -44.05 9.74
CA ARG A 19 1.33 -44.66 8.42
C ARG A 19 0.37 -43.84 7.57
N ALA A 20 -0.74 -43.37 8.15
CA ALA A 20 -1.69 -42.49 7.46
C ALA A 20 -1.07 -41.14 7.06
N ALA A 21 -0.15 -40.61 7.88
CA ALA A 21 0.57 -39.38 7.60
C ALA A 21 1.81 -39.57 6.71
N GLY A 22 2.11 -40.81 6.27
CA GLY A 22 3.27 -41.12 5.43
C GLY A 22 4.62 -40.98 6.13
N LEU A 23 4.66 -41.05 7.46
CA LEU A 23 5.90 -41.01 8.25
C LEU A 23 6.52 -42.42 8.39
N PRO A 24 7.86 -42.52 8.47
CA PRO A 24 8.55 -43.77 8.69
C PRO A 24 8.18 -44.41 10.05
N PRO A 25 8.23 -45.76 10.16
CA PRO A 25 7.87 -46.47 11.38
C PRO A 25 8.78 -46.09 12.55
N LEU A 26 8.22 -46.10 13.76
CA LEU A 26 8.99 -45.97 15.00
C LEU A 26 9.91 -47.19 15.15
N GLY A 27 11.18 -47.02 14.79
CA GLY A 27 12.18 -48.08 14.77
C GLY A 27 13.13 -47.97 13.57
N GLU A 28 12.70 -47.29 12.50
CA GLU A 28 13.50 -47.02 11.33
C GLU A 28 14.10 -45.61 11.44
N VAL A 29 14.96 -45.42 12.45
CA VAL A 29 15.95 -44.35 12.43
C VAL A 29 17.10 -44.91 11.59
N PRO A 30 17.40 -44.38 10.40
CA PRO A 30 18.65 -44.72 9.74
C PRO A 30 19.76 -44.34 10.72
N THR A 31 20.52 -45.33 11.17
CA THR A 31 21.72 -45.12 11.98
C THR A 31 22.53 -44.04 11.28
N ALA A 32 22.59 -42.85 11.87
CA ALA A 32 23.42 -41.77 11.36
C ALA A 32 24.86 -42.25 11.50
N ASP A 33 25.41 -42.74 10.39
CA ASP A 33 26.81 -43.15 10.28
C ASP A 33 27.67 -41.89 10.46
N VAL A 34 28.37 -41.82 11.59
CA VAL A 34 29.29 -40.72 11.90
C VAL A 34 30.58 -40.98 11.13
N GLY A 35 30.64 -40.49 9.89
CA GLY A 35 31.82 -40.51 9.01
C GLY A 35 32.09 -39.13 8.41
N ALA A 36 33.34 -38.68 8.52
CA ALA A 36 33.85 -37.33 8.25
C ALA A 36 33.76 -36.85 6.75
N PRO A 37 34.06 -35.58 6.44
CA PRO A 37 33.43 -34.82 5.36
C PRO A 37 34.00 -35.09 3.97
N SER A 38 33.13 -35.18 2.97
CA SER A 38 33.51 -35.19 1.55
C SER A 38 32.58 -34.29 0.76
N SER A 39 33.18 -33.43 -0.05
CA SER A 39 32.60 -32.29 -0.75
C SER A 39 32.16 -32.65 -2.18
N ARG A 40 30.85 -32.56 -2.50
CA ARG A 40 30.30 -31.95 -3.74
C ARG A 40 28.77 -32.00 -3.83
N PRO A 41 28.16 -31.11 -4.65
CA PRO A 41 26.78 -30.66 -4.52
C PRO A 41 25.82 -31.39 -5.49
N ALA A 42 24.51 -31.19 -5.25
CA ALA A 42 23.30 -31.59 -6.01
C ALA A 42 22.49 -32.62 -5.22
N GLN A 43 21.20 -32.45 -4.93
CA GLN A 43 20.18 -31.48 -5.30
C GLN A 43 19.34 -31.28 -4.04
N THR A 44 19.14 -30.02 -3.60
CA THR A 44 18.04 -29.73 -2.68
C THR A 44 16.76 -29.92 -3.47
N GLY A 45 16.25 -31.15 -3.43
CA GLY A 45 14.88 -31.46 -3.80
C GLY A 45 14.00 -30.41 -3.17
N SER A 46 13.22 -29.74 -4.01
CA SER A 46 12.28 -28.73 -3.60
C SER A 46 11.31 -29.36 -2.61
N ALA A 47 11.59 -29.19 -1.32
CA ALA A 47 10.57 -29.34 -0.30
C ALA A 47 9.40 -28.47 -0.75
N PRO A 48 8.14 -28.96 -0.72
CA PRO A 48 7.02 -28.06 -0.85
C PRO A 48 7.24 -27.04 0.26
N THR A 49 7.51 -25.79 -0.14
CA THR A 49 7.58 -24.68 0.80
C THR A 49 6.16 -24.58 1.32
N GLY A 50 5.90 -25.34 2.39
CA GLY A 50 4.69 -25.25 3.18
C GLY A 50 4.54 -23.78 3.45
N SER A 51 3.50 -23.20 2.86
CA SER A 51 3.15 -21.80 2.99
C SER A 51 3.25 -21.49 4.47
N ALA A 52 4.33 -20.81 4.87
CA ALA A 52 4.55 -20.44 6.25
C ALA A 52 3.34 -19.61 6.60
N ALA A 53 2.40 -20.21 7.35
CA ALA A 53 1.11 -19.63 7.65
C ALA A 53 1.38 -18.22 8.14
N ALA A 54 1.04 -17.24 7.30
CA ALA A 54 1.52 -15.87 7.45
C ALA A 54 1.09 -15.40 8.84
N ARG A 55 2.05 -15.27 9.75
CA ARG A 55 1.79 -14.92 11.14
C ARG A 55 0.93 -13.66 11.14
N PRO A 56 -0.24 -13.63 11.81
CA PRO A 56 -1.12 -12.49 11.77
C PRO A 56 -0.35 -11.25 12.24
N ARG A 57 -0.28 -10.21 11.40
CA ARG A 57 0.40 -8.94 11.69
C ARG A 57 -0.66 -7.87 12.02
N PRO A 58 -1.24 -7.87 13.25
CA PRO A 58 -2.31 -6.94 13.61
C PRO A 58 -1.87 -5.47 13.51
N VAL A 59 -0.59 -5.20 13.80
CA VAL A 59 -0.01 -3.86 13.70
C VAL A 59 -0.01 -3.32 12.27
N ASP A 60 0.34 -4.15 11.27
CA ASP A 60 0.38 -3.75 9.84
C ASP A 60 -1.03 -3.36 9.35
N ARG A 61 -2.07 -4.07 9.84
CA ARG A 61 -3.48 -3.74 9.57
C ARG A 61 -3.87 -2.40 10.19
N PHE A 62 -3.59 -2.21 11.47
CA PHE A 62 -3.93 -0.97 12.17
C PHE A 62 -3.25 0.24 11.52
N VAL A 63 -1.96 0.15 11.21
CA VAL A 63 -1.19 1.20 10.53
C VAL A 63 -1.77 1.52 9.16
N THR A 64 -2.10 0.50 8.35
CA THR A 64 -2.71 0.71 7.03
C THR A 64 -4.06 1.40 7.13
N ILE A 65 -4.92 1.00 8.07
CA ILE A 65 -6.24 1.61 8.28
C ILE A 65 -6.07 3.07 8.74
N ALA A 66 -5.17 3.33 9.68
CA ALA A 66 -4.89 4.68 10.17
C ALA A 66 -4.38 5.59 9.05
N LEU A 67 -3.45 5.11 8.21
CA LEU A 67 -2.95 5.83 7.04
C LEU A 67 -4.06 6.13 6.02
N LEU A 68 -4.93 5.17 5.75
CA LEU A 68 -6.06 5.37 4.83
C LEU A 68 -7.07 6.38 5.38
N ALA A 69 -7.41 6.29 6.67
CA ALA A 69 -8.32 7.21 7.33
C ALA A 69 -7.76 8.64 7.37
N TYR A 70 -6.49 8.77 7.78
CA TYR A 70 -5.79 10.06 7.74
C TYR A 70 -5.74 10.62 6.31
N GLY A 71 -5.36 9.78 5.36
CA GLY A 71 -5.32 10.14 3.95
C GLY A 71 -6.68 10.56 3.40
N LEU A 72 -7.77 9.93 3.84
CA LEU A 72 -9.13 10.29 3.44
C LEU A 72 -9.50 11.68 3.93
N VAL A 73 -9.26 11.95 5.22
CA VAL A 73 -9.53 13.28 5.81
C VAL A 73 -8.73 14.33 5.06
N ASN A 74 -7.44 14.08 4.80
CA ASN A 74 -6.60 14.99 4.02
C ASN A 74 -7.16 15.22 2.61
N VAL A 75 -7.52 14.16 1.88
CA VAL A 75 -8.09 14.25 0.52
C VAL A 75 -9.39 15.03 0.49
N VAL A 76 -10.27 14.84 1.48
CA VAL A 76 -11.53 15.59 1.58
C VAL A 76 -11.23 17.07 1.82
N MET A 77 -10.38 17.40 2.78
CA MET A 77 -10.05 18.79 3.11
C MET A 77 -9.35 19.49 1.93
N THR A 78 -8.36 18.85 1.32
CA THR A 78 -7.66 19.39 0.14
C THR A 78 -8.58 19.47 -1.07
N GLY A 79 -9.43 18.46 -1.30
CA GLY A 79 -10.39 18.45 -2.39
C GLY A 79 -11.39 19.61 -2.29
N LEU A 80 -11.91 19.88 -1.09
CA LEU A 80 -12.76 21.05 -0.85
C LEU A 80 -12.02 22.37 -1.13
N SER A 81 -10.76 22.47 -0.70
CA SER A 81 -9.91 23.63 -1.00
C SER A 81 -9.66 23.82 -2.50
N TYR A 82 -9.55 22.74 -3.28
CA TYR A 82 -9.43 22.84 -4.74
C TYR A 82 -10.74 23.21 -5.44
N LEU A 83 -11.89 22.85 -4.87
CA LEU A 83 -13.17 23.32 -5.38
C LEU A 83 -13.35 24.83 -5.13
N ASP A 84 -12.72 25.36 -4.09
CA ASP A 84 -12.60 26.79 -3.79
C ASP A 84 -11.18 27.32 -4.09
N PHE A 85 -10.71 27.01 -5.31
CA PHE A 85 -9.32 27.26 -5.74
C PHE A 85 -8.90 28.73 -5.58
N SER A 86 -9.80 29.67 -5.88
CA SER A 86 -9.51 31.10 -5.83
C SER A 86 -9.23 31.57 -4.41
N THR A 87 -10.02 31.11 -3.43
CA THR A 87 -9.77 31.40 -2.02
C THR A 87 -8.44 30.82 -1.57
N ALA A 88 -8.14 29.58 -1.97
CA ALA A 88 -6.87 28.92 -1.65
C ALA A 88 -5.65 29.66 -2.25
N MET A 89 -5.76 30.15 -3.50
CA MET A 89 -4.70 30.94 -4.14
C MET A 89 -4.54 32.33 -3.52
N ASN A 90 -5.62 33.01 -3.16
CA ASN A 90 -5.53 34.30 -2.46
C ASN A 90 -4.82 34.16 -1.11
N GLN A 91 -5.12 33.09 -0.35
CA GLN A 91 -4.40 32.78 0.89
C GLN A 91 -2.91 32.53 0.63
N MET A 92 -2.58 31.76 -0.41
CA MET A 92 -1.19 31.49 -0.79
C MET A 92 -0.45 32.77 -1.21
N MET A 93 -1.07 33.60 -2.05
CA MET A 93 -0.52 34.90 -2.49
C MET A 93 -0.28 35.84 -1.30
N SER A 94 -1.21 35.89 -0.35
CA SER A 94 -1.06 36.66 0.88
C SER A 94 0.12 36.18 1.74
N VAL A 95 0.29 34.86 1.88
CA VAL A 95 1.44 34.27 2.61
C VAL A 95 2.76 34.58 1.90
N LEU A 96 2.76 34.64 0.57
CA LEU A 96 3.93 34.97 -0.26
C LEU A 96 4.21 36.49 -0.34
N GLY A 97 3.32 37.33 0.21
CA GLY A 97 3.46 38.79 0.16
C GLY A 97 3.18 39.39 -1.22
N VAL A 98 2.39 38.72 -2.05
CA VAL A 98 1.96 39.23 -3.36
C VAL A 98 0.87 40.29 -3.14
N ASP A 99 1.12 41.52 -3.57
CA ASP A 99 0.11 42.58 -3.60
C ASP A 99 -0.86 42.33 -4.77
N GLY A 100 -1.92 41.55 -4.51
CA GLY A 100 -2.96 41.25 -5.50
C GLY A 100 -3.81 40.03 -5.14
N GLU A 101 -4.92 39.87 -5.85
CA GLU A 101 -5.76 38.67 -5.80
C GLU A 101 -5.59 37.84 -7.07
N PHE A 102 -5.79 36.53 -6.95
CA PHE A 102 -5.89 35.61 -8.06
C PHE A 102 -6.99 36.05 -9.02
N THR A 103 -6.65 36.23 -10.29
CA THR A 103 -7.54 36.83 -11.30
C THR A 103 -8.11 35.80 -12.27
N ASN A 104 -7.46 34.64 -12.40
CA ASN A 104 -7.82 33.61 -13.38
C ASN A 104 -8.90 32.64 -12.87
N PHE A 105 -10.05 33.17 -12.44
CA PHE A 105 -11.15 32.42 -11.81
C PHE A 105 -11.68 31.25 -12.67
N ALA A 106 -11.78 31.45 -13.99
CA ALA A 106 -12.30 30.44 -14.90
C ALA A 106 -11.38 29.20 -14.95
N GLN A 107 -10.08 29.41 -15.16
CA GLN A 107 -9.13 28.29 -15.13
C GLN A 107 -8.99 27.70 -13.73
N GLY A 108 -9.01 28.54 -12.68
CA GLY A 108 -9.00 28.08 -11.30
C GLY A 108 -10.14 27.11 -11.01
N ARG A 109 -11.36 27.40 -11.47
CA ARG A 109 -12.51 26.51 -11.29
C ARG A 109 -12.36 25.20 -12.07
N THR A 110 -11.93 25.27 -13.34
CA THR A 110 -11.76 24.07 -14.18
C THR A 110 -10.66 23.16 -13.62
N TRP A 111 -9.46 23.69 -13.39
CA TRP A 111 -8.31 22.92 -12.93
C TRP A 111 -8.41 22.51 -11.46
N GLY A 112 -9.03 23.33 -10.61
CA GLY A 112 -9.38 22.95 -9.25
C GLY A 112 -10.33 21.75 -9.22
N THR A 113 -11.34 21.74 -10.09
CA THR A 113 -12.25 20.58 -10.23
C THR A 113 -11.49 19.34 -10.73
N ILE A 114 -10.62 19.48 -11.74
CA ILE A 114 -9.79 18.37 -12.24
C ILE A 114 -8.89 17.83 -11.12
N ALA A 115 -8.22 18.69 -10.36
CA ALA A 115 -7.35 18.31 -9.26
C ALA A 115 -8.13 17.59 -8.14
N ALA A 116 -9.34 18.05 -7.82
CA ALA A 116 -10.23 17.38 -6.88
C ALA A 116 -10.62 15.97 -7.36
N ILE A 117 -10.95 15.81 -8.65
CA ILE A 117 -11.26 14.49 -9.24
C ILE A 117 -10.04 13.58 -9.17
N VAL A 118 -8.84 14.08 -9.52
CA VAL A 118 -7.58 13.32 -9.43
C VAL A 118 -7.33 12.85 -8.00
N LEU A 119 -7.55 13.71 -7.01
CA LEU A 119 -7.42 13.34 -5.60
C LEU A 119 -8.37 12.21 -5.20
N VAL A 120 -9.65 12.32 -5.57
CA VAL A 120 -10.67 11.29 -5.25
C VAL A 120 -10.32 9.96 -5.93
N VAL A 121 -9.98 9.99 -7.22
CA VAL A 121 -9.62 8.79 -7.99
C VAL A 121 -8.33 8.16 -7.45
N GLY A 122 -7.29 8.96 -7.22
CA GLY A 122 -6.01 8.50 -6.71
C GLY A 122 -6.14 7.89 -5.31
N TRP A 123 -6.92 8.51 -4.43
CA TRP A 123 -7.21 7.93 -3.11
C TRP A 123 -8.02 6.64 -3.22
N SER A 124 -9.03 6.58 -4.09
CA SER A 124 -9.86 5.36 -4.28
C SER A 124 -9.03 4.18 -4.79
N LEU A 125 -8.14 4.42 -5.76
CA LEU A 125 -7.21 3.42 -6.26
C LEU A 125 -6.25 2.97 -5.16
N THR A 126 -5.70 3.92 -4.41
CA THR A 126 -4.81 3.64 -3.28
C THR A 126 -5.49 2.76 -2.24
N ALA A 127 -6.71 3.12 -1.82
CA ALA A 127 -7.51 2.35 -0.88
C ALA A 127 -7.83 0.95 -1.42
N PHE A 128 -8.23 0.83 -2.69
CA PHE A 128 -8.49 -0.45 -3.34
C PHE A 128 -7.26 -1.37 -3.31
N PHE A 129 -6.10 -0.88 -3.73
CA PHE A 129 -4.87 -1.69 -3.74
C PHE A 129 -4.40 -2.04 -2.32
N SER A 130 -4.50 -1.11 -1.38
CA SER A 130 -4.17 -1.36 0.02
C SER A 130 -5.06 -2.45 0.63
N ILE A 131 -6.37 -2.40 0.42
CA ILE A 131 -7.33 -3.39 0.93
C ILE A 131 -7.11 -4.74 0.23
N HIS A 132 -6.98 -4.76 -1.10
CA HIS A 132 -6.74 -6.00 -1.85
C HIS A 132 -5.47 -6.70 -1.36
N ARG A 133 -4.38 -5.95 -1.17
CA ARG A 133 -3.10 -6.49 -0.69
C ARG A 133 -3.20 -7.00 0.75
N LEU A 134 -3.95 -6.32 1.61
CA LEU A 134 -4.20 -6.76 2.99
C LEU A 134 -4.95 -8.10 3.04
N ARG A 135 -5.90 -8.31 2.11
CA ARG A 135 -6.64 -9.58 1.96
C ARG A 135 -5.74 -10.72 1.48
N THR A 136 -4.70 -10.43 0.70
CA THR A 136 -3.71 -11.43 0.24
C THR A 136 -2.59 -11.74 1.25
N GLY A 137 -2.59 -11.14 2.44
CA GLY A 137 -1.58 -11.38 3.48
C GLY A 137 -0.20 -10.78 3.19
N LYS A 138 -0.06 -9.94 2.17
CA LYS A 138 1.19 -9.29 1.77
C LYS A 138 1.41 -7.99 2.58
N ARG A 139 2.67 -7.61 2.81
CA ARG A 139 3.07 -6.40 3.56
C ARG A 139 2.55 -5.14 2.87
N SER A 140 1.66 -4.38 3.51
CA SER A 140 0.80 -3.37 2.83
C SER A 140 1.11 -1.91 3.16
N TRP A 141 1.87 -1.63 4.23
CA TRP A 141 2.08 -0.28 4.76
C TRP A 141 2.65 0.77 3.78
N TRP A 142 3.44 0.36 2.77
CA TRP A 142 4.02 1.29 1.79
C TRP A 142 3.02 1.74 0.72
N VAL A 143 2.00 0.93 0.42
CA VAL A 143 1.06 1.21 -0.67
C VAL A 143 0.27 2.51 -0.45
N PRO A 144 -0.32 2.77 0.74
CA PRO A 144 -0.95 4.05 1.02
C PRO A 144 -0.01 5.24 0.80
N LEU A 145 1.24 5.10 1.24
CA LEU A 145 2.23 6.18 1.19
C LEU A 145 2.65 6.51 -0.24
N ALA A 146 2.95 5.49 -1.06
CA ALA A 146 3.30 5.71 -2.46
C ALA A 146 2.12 6.19 -3.30
N GLY A 147 0.91 5.65 -3.07
CA GLY A 147 -0.30 6.11 -3.74
C GLY A 147 -0.61 7.58 -3.43
N ALA A 148 -0.46 7.98 -2.16
CA ALA A 148 -0.60 9.38 -1.76
C ALA A 148 0.46 10.28 -2.42
N ALA A 149 1.74 9.87 -2.41
CA ALA A 149 2.81 10.65 -3.02
C ALA A 149 2.59 10.90 -4.52
N ILE A 150 2.21 9.86 -5.27
CA ILE A 150 1.93 9.97 -6.71
C ILE A 150 0.72 10.86 -6.94
N THR A 151 -0.37 10.66 -6.20
CA THR A 151 -1.61 11.44 -6.37
C THR A 151 -1.38 12.91 -6.08
N LEU A 152 -0.67 13.23 -5.01
CA LEU A 152 -0.35 14.61 -4.64
C LEU A 152 0.55 15.27 -5.68
N LEU A 153 1.50 14.54 -6.25
CA LEU A 153 2.36 15.06 -7.33
C LEU A 153 1.53 15.42 -8.56
N VAL A 154 0.61 14.55 -8.99
CA VAL A 154 -0.27 14.84 -10.13
C VAL A 154 -1.19 16.01 -9.84
N ALA A 155 -1.80 16.05 -8.65
CA ALA A 155 -2.66 17.15 -8.23
C ALA A 155 -1.92 18.50 -8.18
N SER A 156 -0.67 18.50 -7.71
CA SER A 156 0.21 19.68 -7.71
C SER A 156 0.45 20.20 -9.13
N VAL A 157 0.69 19.30 -10.10
CA VAL A 157 0.83 19.69 -11.51
C VAL A 157 -0.47 20.29 -12.04
N CYS A 158 -1.64 19.76 -11.68
CA CYS A 158 -2.92 20.35 -12.08
C CYS A 158 -3.13 21.76 -11.49
N ALA A 159 -2.80 21.94 -10.21
CA ALA A 159 -2.96 23.21 -9.50
C ALA A 159 -1.96 24.29 -9.97
N SER A 160 -0.81 23.88 -10.48
CA SER A 160 0.22 24.80 -10.95
C SER A 160 -0.18 25.51 -12.25
N ILE A 161 -0.90 24.84 -13.14
CA ILE A 161 -1.24 25.36 -14.46
C ILE A 161 -2.01 26.70 -14.41
N PRO A 162 -3.11 26.87 -13.64
CA PRO A 162 -3.80 28.16 -13.52
C PRO A 162 -2.93 29.27 -12.95
N LEU A 163 -2.11 28.96 -11.95
CA LEU A 163 -1.27 29.94 -11.27
C LEU A 163 -0.19 30.49 -12.20
N MET A 164 0.44 29.61 -12.99
CA MET A 164 1.47 30.02 -13.96
C MET A 164 0.92 30.79 -15.16
N ASN A 165 -0.39 30.75 -15.39
CA ASN A 165 -1.09 31.55 -16.38
C ASN A 165 -1.81 32.76 -15.76
N ASP A 166 -1.66 33.01 -14.47
CA ASP A 166 -2.30 34.14 -13.79
C ASP A 166 -1.44 35.42 -13.94
N PRO A 167 -1.99 36.51 -14.49
CA PRO A 167 -1.26 37.77 -14.66
C PRO A 167 -0.64 38.33 -13.38
N ALA A 168 -1.35 38.27 -12.24
CA ALA A 168 -0.84 38.81 -10.98
C ALA A 168 0.39 38.02 -10.49
N PHE A 169 0.39 36.70 -10.69
CA PHE A 169 1.55 35.87 -10.40
C PHE A 169 2.73 36.16 -11.34
N ILE A 170 2.48 36.34 -12.63
CA ILE A 170 3.52 36.68 -13.61
C ILE A 170 4.18 38.03 -13.25
N ASP A 171 3.37 39.04 -12.92
CA ASP A 171 3.86 40.36 -12.53
C ASP A 171 4.70 40.30 -11.24
N PHE A 172 4.29 39.48 -10.28
CA PHE A 172 5.06 39.25 -9.05
C PHE A 172 6.42 38.61 -9.35
N VAL A 173 6.46 37.56 -10.18
CA VAL A 173 7.71 36.89 -10.55
C VAL A 173 8.64 37.85 -11.29
N ALA A 174 8.12 38.67 -12.20
CA ALA A 174 8.90 39.68 -12.92
C ALA A 174 9.54 40.71 -11.95
N LYS A 175 8.73 41.27 -11.04
CA LYS A 175 9.20 42.20 -9.99
C LYS A 175 10.29 41.59 -9.12
N THR A 176 10.13 40.33 -8.73
CA THR A 176 11.08 39.63 -7.85
C THR A 176 12.36 39.23 -8.59
N ALA A 177 12.27 38.98 -9.90
CA ALA A 177 13.41 38.70 -10.77
C ALA A 177 14.21 39.96 -11.17
N GLY A 178 13.74 41.16 -10.80
CA GLY A 178 14.40 42.43 -11.09
C GLY A 178 14.26 42.89 -12.54
N GLN A 179 13.20 42.46 -13.24
CA GLN A 179 12.79 42.97 -14.55
C GLN A 179 11.72 44.05 -14.43
#